data_AF-A0AAJ6QQA5-F1
#
_entry.id   AF-A0AAJ6QQA5-F1
#
_cell.length_a   1.000
_cell.length_b   1.000
_cell.length_c   1.000
_cell.angle_alpha   90.00
_cell.angle_beta   90.00
_cell.angle_gamma   90.00
#
_symmetry.space_group_name_H-M   'P 1'
#
loop_
_entity.id
_entity.type
_entity.pdbx_description
1 polymer ?
#
loop_
_entity_poly.entity_id
_entity_poly.type
_entity_poly.pdbx_seq_one_letter_code
_entity_poly.pdbx_strand_id
1 'polypeptide(L)'
;MAVSQERNGALCKVCVFIARNESGRRGCRAFGVLVNSPLATLARTPETPRWHDASWCHVKASIDAEIFLKRFEDTEKLDTGSLADEGRRKQAIESRKNLSSIVKTMILCGVQGSPLKGHRNDGDPSEESRRNDRNIRAFLRFRVGAGHVVVRDHLSGAGSNDPYISPKIQNEVMKTTGKIFRQKICA
;
A
#
# COMPACT_ATOMS: atom_id res chain seq x y z
N MET A 1 -22.01 -19.72 1.19
CA MET A 1 -23.22 -19.22 0.48
C MET A 1 -23.89 -18.10 1.29
N ALA A 2 -24.78 -17.33 0.67
CA ALA A 2 -25.66 -16.33 1.32
C ALA A 2 -27.10 -16.60 0.95
N VAL A 3 -28.04 -16.33 1.85
CA VAL A 3 -29.46 -16.28 1.52
C VAL A 3 -29.82 -14.87 1.09
N SER A 4 -30.38 -14.73 -0.12
CA SER A 4 -30.97 -13.47 -0.60
C SER A 4 -32.46 -13.49 -0.25
N GLN A 5 -32.92 -12.50 0.52
CA GLN A 5 -34.34 -12.33 0.83
C GLN A 5 -35.15 -11.93 -0.41
N GLU A 6 -34.61 -11.01 -1.22
CA GLU A 6 -35.25 -10.56 -2.47
C GLU A 6 -35.42 -11.69 -3.49
N ARG A 7 -34.43 -12.59 -3.58
CA ARG A 7 -34.46 -13.72 -4.51
C ARG A 7 -34.97 -15.02 -3.88
N ASN A 8 -35.35 -15.00 -2.60
CA ASN A 8 -35.89 -16.14 -1.86
C ASN A 8 -35.08 -17.44 -2.02
N GLY A 9 -33.78 -17.38 -1.77
CA GLY A 9 -32.93 -18.58 -1.80
C GLY A 9 -31.44 -18.31 -1.68
N ALA A 10 -30.64 -19.38 -1.73
CA ALA A 10 -29.20 -19.34 -1.53
C ALA A 10 -28.43 -19.03 -2.81
N LEU A 11 -27.42 -18.17 -2.71
CA LEU A 11 -26.47 -17.82 -3.75
C LEU A 11 -25.03 -17.99 -3.24
N CYS A 12 -24.10 -18.23 -4.14
CA CYS A 12 -22.68 -18.27 -3.85
C CYS A 12 -22.12 -16.84 -3.92
N LYS A 13 -21.80 -16.26 -2.76
CA LYS A 13 -21.25 -14.89 -2.63
C LYS A 13 -20.07 -14.67 -3.58
N VAL A 14 -19.10 -15.58 -3.54
CA VAL A 14 -17.86 -15.48 -4.32
C VAL A 14 -18.17 -15.42 -5.81
N CYS A 15 -18.96 -16.36 -6.32
CA CYS A 15 -19.28 -16.43 -7.74
C CYS A 15 -20.15 -15.26 -8.21
N VAL A 16 -21.09 -14.78 -7.38
CA VAL A 16 -21.95 -13.63 -7.71
C VAL A 16 -21.12 -12.36 -7.88
N PHE A 17 -20.08 -12.15 -7.07
CA PHE A 17 -19.29 -10.92 -7.12
C PHE A 17 -18.07 -10.98 -8.05
N ILE A 18 -17.46 -12.15 -8.22
CA ILE A 18 -16.12 -12.27 -8.81
C ILE A 18 -16.12 -13.05 -10.13
N ALA A 19 -17.04 -13.99 -10.32
CA ALA A 19 -16.97 -14.85 -11.48
C ALA A 19 -17.26 -14.07 -12.77
N ARG A 20 -16.42 -14.29 -13.80
CA ARG A 20 -16.54 -13.64 -15.10
C ARG A 20 -17.35 -14.47 -16.08
N ASN A 21 -18.26 -13.83 -16.81
CA ASN A 21 -18.92 -14.39 -17.98
C ASN A 21 -17.91 -14.45 -19.15
N GLU A 22 -17.02 -15.45 -19.17
CA GLU A 22 -16.10 -15.64 -20.31
C GLU A 22 -16.78 -16.54 -21.37
N SER A 23 -17.00 -16.01 -22.57
CA SER A 23 -17.68 -16.66 -23.71
C SER A 23 -16.80 -17.67 -24.48
N GLY A 24 -15.69 -18.15 -23.91
CA GLY A 24 -14.75 -19.05 -24.56
C GLY A 24 -15.08 -20.56 -24.39
N ARG A 25 -14.50 -21.42 -25.24
CA ARG A 25 -14.68 -22.89 -25.20
C ARG A 25 -14.28 -23.57 -23.87
N ARG A 26 -13.48 -22.88 -23.03
CA ARG A 26 -13.07 -23.26 -21.66
C ARG A 26 -13.68 -22.38 -20.57
N GLY A 27 -14.55 -21.43 -20.93
CA GLY A 27 -15.23 -20.54 -20.01
C GLY A 27 -16.39 -21.24 -19.30
N CYS A 28 -16.78 -20.70 -18.15
CA CYS A 28 -17.99 -21.09 -17.43
C CYS A 28 -19.20 -21.08 -18.35
N ARG A 29 -19.60 -22.25 -18.85
CA ARG A 29 -20.84 -22.36 -19.63
C ARG A 29 -22.00 -22.08 -18.68
N ALA A 30 -22.57 -20.89 -18.81
CA ALA A 30 -23.77 -20.39 -18.17
C ALA A 30 -23.77 -20.48 -16.64
N PHE A 31 -23.62 -19.31 -15.99
CA PHE A 31 -23.98 -19.16 -14.58
C PHE A 31 -25.40 -19.68 -14.35
N GLY A 32 -25.52 -20.80 -13.64
CA GLY A 32 -26.79 -21.48 -13.35
C GLY A 32 -27.28 -21.18 -11.94
N VAL A 33 -27.79 -22.22 -11.30
CA VAL A 33 -28.20 -22.20 -9.89
C VAL A 33 -26.99 -21.83 -9.01
N LEU A 34 -27.23 -21.04 -7.96
CA LEU A 34 -26.27 -20.41 -7.05
C LEU A 34 -25.56 -19.14 -7.57
N VAL A 35 -25.67 -18.79 -8.85
CA VAL A 35 -25.05 -17.55 -9.37
C VAL A 35 -26.09 -16.63 -10.00
N ASN A 36 -26.75 -17.06 -11.07
CA ASN A 36 -27.83 -16.29 -11.68
C ASN A 36 -29.19 -16.57 -11.04
N SER A 37 -29.37 -17.82 -10.58
CA SER A 37 -30.62 -18.27 -9.99
C SER A 37 -30.39 -18.74 -8.55
N PRO A 38 -31.20 -18.28 -7.59
CA PRO A 38 -31.10 -18.69 -6.19
C PRO A 38 -31.51 -20.16 -6.03
N LEU A 39 -30.85 -20.88 -5.12
CA LEU A 39 -31.25 -22.22 -4.71
C LEU A 39 -32.31 -22.12 -3.61
N ALA A 40 -33.56 -22.43 -3.94
CA ALA A 40 -34.70 -22.27 -3.03
C ALA A 40 -34.70 -23.25 -1.84
N THR A 41 -34.15 -24.47 -1.98
CA THR A 41 -34.15 -25.45 -0.90
C THR A 41 -32.88 -26.30 -0.90
N LEU A 42 -31.98 -26.05 0.05
CA LEU A 42 -30.74 -26.80 0.20
C LEU A 42 -30.98 -28.28 0.51
N ALA A 43 -32.00 -28.57 1.33
CA ALA A 43 -32.34 -29.92 1.78
C ALA A 43 -32.82 -30.85 0.66
N ARG A 44 -33.34 -30.30 -0.46
CA ARG A 44 -33.86 -31.09 -1.59
C ARG A 44 -32.77 -31.47 -2.59
N THR A 45 -31.69 -30.70 -2.68
CA THR A 45 -30.62 -30.92 -3.66
C THR A 45 -29.24 -30.62 -3.04
N PRO A 46 -28.78 -31.44 -2.08
CA PRO A 46 -27.49 -31.25 -1.43
C PRO A 46 -26.31 -31.45 -2.38
N GLU A 47 -26.52 -32.15 -3.50
CA GLU A 47 -25.50 -32.36 -4.53
C GLU A 47 -25.17 -31.06 -5.29
N THR A 48 -26.15 -30.17 -5.48
CA THR A 48 -25.97 -28.96 -6.32
C THR A 48 -24.88 -28.02 -5.80
N PRO A 49 -24.81 -27.69 -4.48
CA PRO A 49 -23.68 -26.98 -3.91
C PRO A 49 -22.35 -27.74 -4.07
N ARG A 50 -22.34 -29.08 -3.91
CA ARG A 50 -21.10 -29.87 -4.00
C ARG A 50 -20.52 -29.83 -5.42
N TRP A 51 -21.37 -29.96 -6.43
CA TRP A 51 -20.96 -29.80 -7.83
C TRP A 51 -20.54 -28.37 -8.16
N HIS A 52 -21.19 -27.37 -7.55
CA HIS A 52 -20.81 -25.98 -7.69
C HIS A 52 -19.43 -25.70 -7.09
N ASP A 53 -19.17 -26.15 -5.86
CA ASP A 53 -17.90 -25.94 -5.16
C ASP A 53 -16.74 -26.63 -5.89
N ALA A 54 -16.98 -27.80 -6.49
CA ALA A 54 -16.00 -28.50 -7.34
C ALA A 54 -15.87 -27.90 -8.75
N SER A 55 -16.74 -26.96 -9.14
CA SER A 55 -16.69 -26.39 -10.47
C SER A 55 -15.46 -25.49 -10.62
N TRP A 56 -14.83 -25.55 -11.80
CA TRP A 56 -13.73 -24.65 -12.17
C TRP A 56 -14.10 -23.17 -11.93
N CYS A 57 -15.35 -22.81 -12.14
CA CYS A 57 -15.87 -21.45 -12.02
C CYS A 57 -15.77 -20.94 -10.59
N HIS A 58 -16.22 -21.77 -9.65
CA HIS A 58 -16.13 -21.47 -8.24
C HIS A 58 -14.68 -21.41 -7.81
N VAL A 59 -13.87 -22.41 -8.17
CA VAL A 59 -12.45 -22.46 -7.79
C VAL A 59 -11.69 -21.22 -8.29
N LYS A 60 -11.87 -20.83 -9.57
CA LYS A 60 -11.23 -19.61 -10.11
C LYS A 60 -11.75 -18.35 -9.42
N ALA A 61 -13.07 -18.22 -9.26
CA ALA A 61 -13.64 -17.04 -8.58
C ALA A 61 -13.18 -16.93 -7.13
N SER A 62 -12.98 -18.06 -6.43
CA SER A 62 -12.43 -18.11 -5.07
C SER A 62 -10.97 -17.68 -5.02
N ILE A 63 -10.14 -18.14 -5.96
CA ILE A 63 -8.75 -17.68 -6.08
C ILE A 63 -8.70 -16.18 -6.37
N ASP A 64 -9.50 -15.70 -7.32
CA ASP A 64 -9.58 -14.28 -7.69
C ASP A 64 -10.07 -13.43 -6.51
N ALA A 65 -11.02 -13.94 -5.70
CA ALA A 65 -11.51 -13.28 -4.49
C ALA A 65 -10.42 -13.18 -3.42
N GLU A 66 -9.65 -14.25 -3.19
CA GLU A 66 -8.54 -14.24 -2.25
C GLU A 66 -7.45 -13.26 -2.68
N ILE A 67 -7.12 -13.22 -3.97
CA ILE A 67 -6.17 -12.25 -4.52
C ILE A 67 -6.71 -10.84 -4.29
N PHE A 68 -7.99 -10.59 -4.59
CA PHE A 68 -8.61 -9.29 -4.35
C PHE A 68 -8.54 -8.87 -2.88
N LEU A 69 -8.90 -9.75 -1.94
CA LEU A 69 -8.85 -9.44 -0.50
C LEU A 69 -7.43 -9.16 -0.04
N LYS A 70 -6.46 -10.02 -0.42
CA LYS A 70 -5.04 -9.78 -0.14
C LYS A 70 -4.59 -8.41 -0.67
N ARG A 71 -5.07 -7.97 -1.82
CA ARG A 71 -4.74 -6.65 -2.40
C ARG A 71 -5.49 -5.49 -1.76
N PHE A 72 -6.73 -5.69 -1.36
CA PHE A 72 -7.54 -4.67 -0.71
C PHE A 72 -7.01 -4.37 0.71
N GLU A 73 -6.53 -5.40 1.39
CA GLU A 73 -5.93 -5.30 2.72
C GLU A 73 -4.45 -4.89 2.68
N ASP A 74 -3.76 -5.06 1.54
CA ASP A 74 -2.36 -4.66 1.39
C ASP A 74 -2.20 -3.14 1.54
N THR A 75 -1.59 -2.76 2.66
CA THR A 75 -1.29 -1.36 3.00
C THR A 75 -0.33 -0.67 2.02
N GLU A 76 0.37 -1.41 1.15
CA GLU A 76 1.36 -0.82 0.24
C GLU A 76 0.75 0.00 -0.92
N LYS A 77 -0.59 0.00 -1.13
CA LYS A 77 -1.32 0.83 -2.12
C LYS A 77 -0.51 1.13 -3.39
N LEU A 78 0.06 0.09 -3.99
CA LEU A 78 0.88 0.22 -5.19
C LEU A 78 -0.02 0.56 -6.38
N ASP A 79 0.41 1.46 -7.25
CA ASP A 79 -0.30 1.75 -8.49
C ASP A 79 -0.22 0.56 -9.46
N THR A 80 -1.15 0.50 -10.41
CA THR A 80 -1.25 -0.60 -11.38
C THR A 80 0.02 -0.82 -12.18
N GLY A 81 0.79 0.23 -12.47
CA GLY A 81 2.06 0.13 -13.20
C GLY A 81 3.14 -0.53 -12.34
N SER A 82 3.21 -0.19 -11.05
CA SER A 82 4.12 -0.85 -10.10
C SER A 82 3.76 -2.31 -9.82
N LEU A 83 2.54 -2.76 -10.15
CA LEU A 83 2.16 -4.17 -10.05
C LEU A 83 2.59 -4.99 -11.28
N ALA A 84 2.65 -4.35 -12.45
CA ALA A 84 3.07 -4.99 -13.69
C ALA A 84 4.60 -4.99 -13.86
N ASP A 85 5.28 -4.01 -13.25
CA ASP A 85 6.73 -3.81 -13.35
C ASP A 85 7.39 -3.99 -11.97
N GLU A 86 8.07 -5.12 -11.81
CA GLU A 86 8.81 -5.48 -10.61
C GLU A 86 9.94 -4.48 -10.28
N GLY A 87 10.56 -3.86 -11.29
CA GLY A 87 11.58 -2.82 -11.11
C GLY A 87 10.97 -1.56 -10.51
N ARG A 88 9.87 -1.09 -11.09
CA ARG A 88 9.11 0.05 -10.57
C ARG A 88 8.60 -0.20 -9.15
N ARG A 89 8.15 -1.43 -8.87
CA ARG A 89 7.74 -1.88 -7.54
C ARG A 89 8.85 -1.71 -6.51
N LYS A 90 10.03 -2.27 -6.80
CA LYS A 90 11.20 -2.19 -5.91
C LYS A 90 11.57 -0.74 -5.63
N GLN A 91 11.62 0.09 -6.67
CA GLN A 91 11.93 1.52 -6.53
C GLN A 91 10.91 2.26 -5.66
N ALA A 92 9.61 1.98 -5.82
CA ALA A 92 8.56 2.60 -5.01
C ALA A 92 8.67 2.18 -3.52
N ILE A 93 8.95 0.91 -3.26
CA ILE A 93 9.15 0.39 -1.90
C ILE A 93 10.38 1.04 -1.25
N GLU A 94 11.49 1.10 -1.97
CA GLU A 94 12.73 1.70 -1.49
C GLU A 94 12.56 3.21 -1.23
N SER A 95 11.98 3.94 -2.18
CA SER A 95 11.69 5.38 -2.04
C SER A 95 10.81 5.66 -0.82
N ARG A 96 9.79 4.83 -0.56
CA ARG A 96 8.93 4.95 0.63
C ARG A 96 9.68 4.68 1.93
N LYS A 97 10.59 3.70 1.96
CA LYS A 97 11.44 3.44 3.14
C LYS A 97 12.34 4.64 3.44
N ASN A 98 12.96 5.23 2.41
CA ASN A 98 13.85 6.39 2.57
C ASN A 98 13.07 7.62 3.03
N LEU A 99 11.95 7.94 2.36
CA LEU A 99 11.04 9.02 2.76
C LEU A 99 10.51 8.86 4.18
N SER A 100 10.07 7.65 4.56
CA SER A 100 9.58 7.36 5.92
C SER A 100 10.65 7.66 6.96
N SER A 101 11.88 7.25 6.69
CA SER A 101 13.02 7.52 7.57
C SER A 101 13.26 9.02 7.74
N ILE A 102 13.23 9.79 6.64
CA ILE A 102 13.45 11.24 6.65
C ILE A 102 12.32 11.98 7.37
N VAL A 103 11.06 11.62 7.09
CA VAL A 103 9.88 12.18 7.75
C VAL A 103 9.95 11.95 9.26
N LYS A 104 10.37 10.77 9.72
CA LYS A 104 10.57 10.49 11.15
C LYS A 104 11.61 11.43 11.78
N THR A 105 12.71 11.70 11.10
CA THR A 105 13.72 12.67 11.57
C THR A 105 13.12 14.08 11.67
N MET A 106 12.31 14.49 10.68
CA MET A 106 11.66 15.82 10.71
C MET A 106 10.64 15.94 11.84
N ILE A 107 9.85 14.89 12.08
CA ILE A 107 8.90 14.85 13.20
C ILE A 107 9.67 14.96 14.52
N LEU A 108 10.78 14.22 14.67
CA LEU A 108 11.63 14.29 15.86
C LEU A 108 12.13 15.73 16.10
N CYS A 109 12.65 16.40 15.07
CA CYS A 109 13.06 17.80 15.19
C CYS A 109 11.92 18.70 15.67
N GLY A 110 10.71 18.52 15.10
CA GLY A 110 9.52 19.27 15.49
C GLY A 110 9.13 19.04 16.95
N VAL A 111 9.17 17.80 17.43
CA VAL A 111 8.88 17.44 18.83
C VAL A 111 9.92 18.04 19.78
N GLN A 112 11.19 18.03 19.41
CA GLN A 112 12.30 18.56 20.22
C GLN A 112 12.43 20.09 20.15
N GLY A 113 11.53 20.79 19.44
CA GLY A 113 11.63 22.24 19.24
C GLY A 113 12.88 22.67 18.46
N SER A 114 13.54 21.73 17.78
CA SER A 114 14.78 21.97 17.06
C SER A 114 14.46 22.53 15.66
N PRO A 115 15.04 23.67 15.26
CA PRO A 115 14.82 24.23 13.93
C PRO A 115 15.17 23.23 12.82
N LEU A 116 14.22 22.95 11.94
CA LEU A 116 14.43 22.10 10.75
C LEU A 116 15.43 22.74 9.76
N LYS A 117 15.46 24.07 9.72
CA LYS A 117 16.25 24.88 8.79
C LYS A 117 17.41 25.56 9.50
N GLY A 118 18.59 25.48 8.91
CA GLY A 118 19.72 26.39 9.12
C GLY A 118 19.96 27.24 7.87
N HIS A 119 21.00 28.08 7.87
CA HIS A 119 21.19 29.13 6.86
C HIS A 119 21.51 28.62 5.43
N ARG A 120 22.10 27.43 5.25
CA ARG A 120 22.56 26.93 3.93
C ARG A 120 22.12 25.50 3.65
N ASN A 121 21.99 25.15 2.37
CA ASN A 121 21.52 23.85 1.88
C ASN A 121 22.51 23.17 0.92
N ASP A 122 23.70 23.73 0.76
CA ASP A 122 24.66 23.32 -0.25
C ASP A 122 25.61 22.26 0.30
N GLY A 123 26.03 21.32 -0.54
CA GLY A 123 26.99 20.27 -0.20
C GLY A 123 26.37 18.92 0.14
N ASP A 124 27.24 17.93 0.29
CA ASP A 124 26.88 16.54 0.53
C ASP A 124 26.25 16.37 1.94
N PRO A 125 25.03 15.81 2.05
CA PRO A 125 24.40 15.54 3.35
C PRO A 125 25.09 14.44 4.17
N SER A 126 25.91 13.59 3.55
CA SER A 126 26.68 12.55 4.25
C SER A 126 27.95 13.10 4.92
N GLU A 127 28.59 14.12 4.34
CA GLU A 127 29.83 14.69 4.85
C GLU A 127 29.59 15.69 5.98
N GLU A 128 30.42 15.67 7.01
CA GLU A 128 30.37 16.66 8.07
C GLU A 128 30.77 18.05 7.55
N SER A 129 29.86 19.01 7.67
CA SER A 129 30.16 20.39 7.28
C SER A 129 30.96 21.10 8.37
N ARG A 130 32.02 21.82 7.96
CA ARG A 130 32.75 22.76 8.83
C ARG A 130 31.88 23.92 9.34
N ARG A 131 30.66 24.07 8.83
CA ARG A 131 29.67 25.08 9.24
C ARG A 131 28.38 24.39 9.65
N ASN A 132 27.59 25.01 10.52
CA ASN A 132 26.30 24.45 10.95
C ASN A 132 25.37 24.20 9.75
N ASP A 133 25.17 22.94 9.38
CA ASP A 133 24.49 22.49 8.16
C ASP A 133 23.12 21.87 8.41
N ARG A 134 22.41 22.46 9.39
CA ARG A 134 21.02 22.19 9.78
C ARG A 134 20.87 20.94 10.64
N ASN A 135 19.96 21.04 11.63
CA ASN A 135 19.68 19.95 12.56
C ASN A 135 19.22 18.67 11.86
N ILE A 136 18.47 18.75 10.75
CA ILE A 136 18.05 17.55 10.00
C ILE A 136 19.26 16.76 9.51
N ARG A 137 20.29 17.40 8.92
CA ARG A 137 21.47 16.69 8.41
C ARG A 137 22.27 16.10 9.57
N ALA A 138 22.45 16.86 10.63
CA ALA A 138 23.10 16.38 11.85
C ALA A 138 22.39 15.14 12.42
N PHE A 139 21.06 15.14 12.53
CA PHE A 139 20.29 13.99 13.00
C PHE A 139 20.35 12.80 12.04
N LEU A 140 20.37 13.03 10.72
CA LEU A 140 20.52 11.94 9.75
C LEU A 140 21.90 11.29 9.88
N ARG A 141 22.98 12.08 10.01
CA ARG A 141 24.33 11.54 10.27
C ARG A 141 24.43 10.82 11.61
N PHE A 142 23.83 11.37 12.65
CA PHE A 142 23.74 10.71 13.94
C PHE A 142 23.08 9.33 13.81
N ARG A 143 21.99 9.21 13.04
CA ARG A 143 21.34 7.93 12.77
C ARG A 143 22.23 6.99 11.96
N VAL A 144 23.01 7.48 11.01
CA VAL A 144 24.01 6.66 10.31
C VAL A 144 25.05 6.12 11.29
N GLY A 145 25.60 6.97 12.16
CA GLY A 145 26.55 6.56 13.21
C GLY A 145 25.97 5.56 14.21
N ALA A 146 24.66 5.64 14.47
CA ALA A 146 23.92 4.67 15.28
C ALA A 146 23.55 3.37 14.53
N GLY A 147 24.03 3.16 13.30
CA GLY A 147 23.84 1.92 12.54
C GLY A 147 22.57 1.84 11.70
N HIS A 148 21.86 2.95 11.45
CA HIS A 148 20.68 2.95 10.58
C HIS A 148 21.05 2.81 9.09
N VAL A 149 21.12 1.57 8.62
CA VAL A 149 21.49 1.17 7.25
C VAL A 149 20.65 1.87 6.16
N VAL A 150 19.33 1.98 6.33
CA VAL A 150 18.45 2.64 5.33
C VAL A 150 18.83 4.10 5.11
N VAL A 151 19.20 4.83 6.17
CA VAL A 151 19.61 6.22 6.06
C VAL A 151 20.99 6.31 5.42
N ARG A 152 21.90 5.43 5.82
CA ARG A 152 23.26 5.36 5.27
C ARG A 152 23.22 5.15 3.77
N ASP A 153 22.55 4.09 3.32
CA ASP A 153 22.51 3.69 1.92
C ASP A 153 21.85 4.78 1.06
N HIS A 154 20.78 5.41 1.57
CA HIS A 154 20.13 6.55 0.92
C HIS A 154 21.07 7.75 0.76
N LEU A 155 21.76 8.16 1.84
CA LEU A 155 22.68 9.30 1.80
C LEU A 155 23.88 9.05 0.89
N SER A 156 24.45 7.84 0.93
CA SER A 156 25.57 7.45 0.08
C SER A 156 25.20 7.38 -1.41
N GLY A 157 23.97 6.97 -1.74
CA GLY A 157 23.49 6.89 -3.12
C GLY A 157 23.01 8.22 -3.71
N ALA A 158 22.56 9.16 -2.87
CA ALA A 158 21.96 10.42 -3.32
C ALA A 158 22.97 11.53 -3.66
N GLY A 159 24.16 11.51 -3.05
CA GLY A 159 25.16 12.57 -3.17
C GLY A 159 24.63 13.95 -2.75
N SER A 160 25.17 15.01 -3.34
CA SER A 160 24.79 16.41 -3.02
C SER A 160 23.37 16.81 -3.42
N ASN A 161 22.69 16.00 -4.25
CA ASN A 161 21.37 16.29 -4.82
C ASN A 161 20.24 15.46 -4.21
N ASP A 162 20.34 15.10 -2.92
CA ASP A 162 19.27 14.35 -2.25
C ASP A 162 17.92 15.07 -2.31
N PRO A 163 16.96 14.58 -3.12
CA PRO A 163 15.69 15.28 -3.33
C PRO A 163 14.87 15.35 -2.05
N TYR A 164 15.01 14.37 -1.15
CA TYR A 164 14.16 14.23 0.03
C TYR A 164 14.59 15.11 1.20
N ILE A 165 15.82 15.63 1.17
CA ILE A 165 16.33 16.62 2.12
C ILE A 165 16.22 18.05 1.54
N SER A 166 15.80 18.19 0.27
CA SER A 166 15.62 19.50 -0.35
C SER A 166 14.60 20.38 0.39
N PRO A 167 14.79 21.71 0.47
CA PRO A 167 13.88 22.59 1.19
C PRO A 167 12.42 22.50 0.70
N LYS A 168 12.20 22.13 -0.57
CA LYS A 168 10.87 21.88 -1.12
C LYS A 168 10.18 20.71 -0.41
N ILE A 169 10.84 19.54 -0.36
CA ILE A 169 10.29 18.36 0.31
C ILE A 169 10.11 18.62 1.81
N GLN A 170 11.07 19.29 2.47
CA GLN A 170 10.90 19.65 3.89
C GLN A 170 9.62 20.47 4.12
N ASN A 171 9.36 21.46 3.28
CA ASN A 171 8.15 22.29 3.38
C ASN A 171 6.87 21.47 3.15
N GLU A 172 6.87 20.55 2.19
CA GLU A 172 5.72 19.67 1.92
C GLU A 172 5.44 18.73 3.08
N VAL A 173 6.49 18.11 3.66
CA VAL A 173 6.37 17.26 4.85
C VAL A 173 5.82 18.07 6.02
N MET A 174 6.35 19.27 6.28
CA MET A 174 5.86 20.15 7.35
C MET A 174 4.38 20.50 7.18
N LYS A 175 3.97 20.91 5.97
CA LYS A 175 2.57 21.27 5.68
C LYS A 175 1.63 20.08 5.91
N THR A 176 2.02 18.91 5.38
CA THR A 176 1.23 17.69 5.48
C THR A 176 1.12 17.21 6.92
N THR A 177 2.24 17.17 7.64
CA THR A 177 2.31 16.80 9.05
C THR A 177 1.45 17.74 9.89
N GLY A 178 1.56 19.06 9.67
CA GLY A 178 0.72 20.05 10.36
C GLY A 178 -0.78 19.93 10.05
N LYS A 179 -1.16 19.50 8.84
CA LYS A 179 -2.56 19.19 8.51
C LYS A 179 -3.06 17.98 9.31
N ILE A 180 -2.29 16.89 9.35
CA ILE A 180 -2.65 15.67 10.09
C ILE A 180 -2.75 15.96 11.59
N PHE A 181 -1.80 16.70 12.16
CA PHE A 181 -1.86 17.07 13.58
C PHE A 181 -3.12 17.88 13.92
N ARG A 182 -3.46 18.90 13.11
CA ARG A 182 -4.68 19.69 13.32
C ARG A 182 -5.95 18.84 13.22
N GLN A 183 -6.02 17.92 12.26
CA GLN A 183 -7.15 17.00 12.14
C GLN A 183 -7.34 16.13 13.39
N LYS A 184 -6.25 15.72 14.05
CA LYS A 184 -6.31 14.92 15.28
C LYS A 184 -6.67 15.73 16.53
N ILE A 185 -6.45 17.04 16.53
CA ILE A 185 -6.82 17.93 17.64
C ILE A 185 -8.28 18.37 17.51
N CYS A 186 -8.74 18.58 16.28
CA CYS A 186 -10.11 19.01 15.97
C CYS A 186 -11.14 17.86 15.89
N ALA A 187 -10.71 16.61 16.09
CA ALA A 187 -11.56 15.42 16.15
C ALA A 187 -11.70 14.95 17.60
#